data_AF-A0A975PCC7-F1
#
_entry.id   AF-A0A975PCC7-F1
#
_cell.length_a   1.000
_cell.length_b   1.000
_cell.length_c   1.000
_cell.angle_alpha   90.00
_cell.angle_beta   90.00
_cell.angle_gamma   90.00
#
_symmetry.space_group_name_H-M   'P 1'
#
loop_
_entity.id
_entity.type
_entity.pdbx_description
1 polymer ?
#
loop_
_entity_poly.entity_id
_entity_poly.type
_entity_poly.pdbx_seq_one_letter_code
_entity_poly.pdbx_strand_id
1 'polypeptide(L)'
;MIPSVSSRTSTTTARVSRADSPVGSQETYLPTAQPEQEHAGRRVRLGVMGGTFDPIHHGHLVAASEVASVFGLDEVVFVPTGEPWHKSAREVSPPEHRYLMTVIATASNPRFTVSRVDIDRPGPTYTIDTLRDLRESRPDAELFFITGADAMAQILSWKDIQELWSLAHFVGVTRPGHVLENMGRDDVSLLEVPAMAISSTDCRERVADGEPVWYLVPDGVVQYIAKHGLYAAESQHAKEPATSEPVA
;
A
#
# COMPACT_ATOMS: atom_id res chain seq x y z
N MET A 1 -0.26 -66.26 8.87
CA MET A 1 0.40 -65.46 9.94
C MET A 1 1.89 -65.47 9.66
N ILE A 2 2.43 -64.29 9.43
CA ILE A 2 3.68 -64.03 8.69
C ILE A 2 4.88 -64.08 9.66
N PRO A 3 6.02 -64.70 9.31
CA PRO A 3 7.28 -64.56 10.06
C PRO A 3 8.02 -63.30 9.61
N SER A 4 8.50 -62.48 10.55
CA SER A 4 9.36 -61.33 10.26
C SER A 4 10.83 -61.68 10.47
N VAL A 5 11.63 -61.32 9.47
CA VAL A 5 13.01 -61.69 9.22
C VAL A 5 13.96 -60.61 9.74
N SER A 6 15.08 -61.07 10.29
CA SER A 6 16.28 -60.31 10.66
C SER A 6 16.83 -59.47 9.50
N SER A 7 17.06 -58.17 9.71
CA SER A 7 17.86 -57.34 8.79
C SER A 7 19.22 -57.02 9.40
N ARG A 8 20.27 -57.40 8.66
CA ARG A 8 21.67 -57.08 8.93
C ARG A 8 22.01 -55.68 8.40
N THR A 9 23.01 -55.12 9.06
CA THR A 9 23.77 -53.90 8.76
C THR A 9 24.33 -53.86 7.33
N SER A 10 24.41 -52.65 6.77
CA SER A 10 25.36 -52.29 5.71
C SER A 10 25.62 -50.78 5.73
N THR A 11 26.78 -50.40 6.27
CA THR A 11 27.33 -49.04 6.20
C THR A 11 28.02 -48.89 4.85
N THR A 12 27.42 -48.15 3.92
CA THR A 12 28.03 -47.82 2.63
C THR A 12 28.85 -46.53 2.77
N THR A 13 30.17 -46.67 2.88
CA THR A 13 31.13 -45.59 2.60
C THR A 13 31.26 -45.40 1.09
N ALA A 14 30.78 -44.27 0.57
CA ALA A 14 30.99 -43.88 -0.82
C ALA A 14 32.32 -43.11 -0.96
N ARG A 15 33.22 -43.67 -1.78
CA ARG A 15 34.48 -43.06 -2.25
C ARG A 15 34.18 -41.89 -3.19
N VAL A 16 34.81 -40.74 -2.94
CA VAL A 16 34.90 -39.64 -3.91
C VAL A 16 36.01 -39.94 -4.91
N SER A 17 35.66 -40.17 -6.18
CA SER A 17 36.62 -40.18 -7.29
C SER A 17 36.76 -38.77 -7.84
N ARG A 18 37.98 -38.23 -7.84
CA ARG A 18 38.34 -37.03 -8.59
C ARG A 18 38.28 -37.33 -10.08
N ALA A 19 37.49 -36.56 -10.82
CA ALA A 19 37.56 -36.46 -12.26
C ALA A 19 38.05 -35.05 -12.59
N ASP A 20 39.22 -34.96 -13.22
CA ASP A 20 39.72 -33.77 -13.89
C ASP A 20 38.88 -33.51 -15.14
N SER A 21 38.29 -32.32 -15.22
CA SER A 21 37.72 -31.75 -16.45
C SER A 21 38.27 -30.33 -16.63
N PRO A 22 38.61 -29.92 -17.85
CA PRO A 22 39.35 -28.70 -18.10
C PRO A 22 38.46 -27.47 -17.89
N VAL A 23 39.03 -26.45 -17.25
CA VAL A 23 38.41 -25.13 -17.07
C VAL A 23 38.35 -24.45 -18.44
N GLY A 24 37.19 -24.56 -19.09
CA GLY A 24 36.81 -23.68 -20.19
C GLY A 24 36.40 -22.32 -19.62
N SER A 25 37.00 -21.25 -20.14
CA SER A 25 36.67 -19.86 -19.82
C SER A 25 35.18 -19.59 -20.04
N GLN A 26 34.42 -19.47 -18.95
CA GLN A 26 33.07 -18.91 -19.02
C GLN A 26 33.19 -17.39 -19.08
N GLU A 27 32.99 -16.87 -20.28
CA GLU A 27 32.74 -15.46 -20.53
C GLU A 27 31.49 -15.07 -19.75
N THR A 28 31.66 -14.24 -18.73
CA THR A 28 30.56 -13.72 -17.91
C THR A 28 29.63 -12.90 -18.81
N TYR A 29 28.46 -13.46 -19.10
CA TYR A 29 27.39 -12.75 -19.78
C TYR A 29 26.84 -11.68 -18.82
N LEU A 30 27.45 -10.50 -18.84
CA LEU A 30 26.84 -9.30 -18.28
C LEU A 30 25.60 -9.01 -19.13
N PRO A 31 24.39 -8.89 -18.54
CA PRO A 31 23.25 -8.46 -19.31
C PRO A 31 23.52 -7.02 -19.75
N THR A 32 23.65 -6.83 -21.07
CA THR A 32 23.70 -5.52 -21.69
C THR A 32 22.45 -4.77 -21.27
N ALA A 33 22.61 -3.69 -20.49
CA ALA A 33 21.54 -2.77 -20.20
C ALA A 33 20.92 -2.37 -21.54
N GLN A 34 19.62 -2.65 -21.71
CA GLN A 34 18.90 -2.18 -22.88
C GLN A 34 18.95 -0.64 -22.91
N PRO A 35 19.06 -0.03 -24.09
CA PRO A 35 19.28 1.40 -24.19
C PRO A 35 18.10 2.15 -23.59
N GLU A 36 18.39 3.06 -22.65
CA GLU A 36 17.50 4.12 -22.18
C GLU A 36 17.15 5.04 -23.36
N GLN A 37 16.24 4.60 -24.23
CA GLN A 37 15.80 5.38 -25.39
C GLN A 37 14.29 5.22 -25.60
N GLU A 38 13.48 5.70 -24.65
CA GLU A 38 12.06 5.97 -24.89
C GLU A 38 11.38 6.92 -23.86
N HIS A 39 12.06 7.96 -23.35
CA HIS A 39 11.41 8.93 -22.43
C HIS A 39 11.45 10.39 -22.88
N ALA A 40 12.06 10.71 -24.02
CA ALA A 40 12.08 12.07 -24.53
C ALA A 40 10.72 12.42 -25.19
N GLY A 41 9.73 12.84 -24.38
CA GLY A 41 8.50 13.47 -24.85
C GLY A 41 7.18 12.91 -24.29
N ARG A 42 7.19 11.83 -23.50
CA ARG A 42 5.97 11.30 -22.87
C ARG A 42 5.73 11.99 -21.52
N ARG A 43 4.50 12.45 -21.28
CA ARG A 43 4.06 12.96 -19.96
C ARG A 43 4.25 11.88 -18.89
N VAL A 44 4.74 12.30 -17.72
CA VAL A 44 4.87 11.42 -16.55
C VAL A 44 3.49 10.92 -16.16
N ARG A 45 3.31 9.60 -16.04
CA ARG A 45 2.06 8.99 -15.62
C ARG A 45 2.15 8.68 -14.13
N LEU A 46 1.42 9.45 -13.34
CA LEU A 46 1.48 9.45 -11.89
C LEU A 46 0.23 8.81 -11.30
N GLY A 47 0.40 7.69 -10.60
CA GLY A 47 -0.63 7.12 -9.74
C GLY A 47 -0.77 7.93 -8.46
N VAL A 48 -1.98 8.30 -8.09
CA VAL A 48 -2.31 8.98 -6.83
C VAL A 48 -3.15 8.03 -5.99
N MET A 49 -2.57 7.43 -4.96
CA MET A 49 -3.30 6.57 -4.03
C MET A 49 -3.61 7.35 -2.74
N GLY A 50 -4.81 7.93 -2.69
CA GLY A 50 -5.32 8.57 -1.49
C GLY A 50 -5.86 7.55 -0.48
N GLY A 51 -5.58 7.74 0.81
CA GLY A 51 -6.09 6.82 1.82
C GLY A 51 -5.82 7.29 3.24
N THR A 52 -6.63 6.81 4.19
CA THR A 52 -6.36 7.09 5.61
C THR A 52 -5.09 6.40 6.07
N PHE A 53 -4.79 5.19 5.58
CA PHE A 53 -3.59 4.42 5.91
C PHE A 53 -3.37 4.25 7.41
N ASP A 54 -4.38 3.69 8.10
CA ASP A 54 -4.40 3.61 9.57
C ASP A 54 -4.57 2.17 10.09
N PRO A 55 -3.58 1.27 9.89
CA PRO A 55 -2.30 1.51 9.23
C PRO A 55 -2.34 1.20 7.71
N ILE A 56 -1.29 1.59 6.98
CA ILE A 56 -1.00 1.02 5.66
C ILE A 56 -0.71 -0.48 5.78
N HIS A 57 -1.00 -1.25 4.73
CA HIS A 57 -0.90 -2.72 4.75
C HIS A 57 -0.57 -3.25 3.35
N HIS A 58 -0.20 -4.54 3.24
CA HIS A 58 0.21 -5.13 1.96
C HIS A 58 -0.86 -5.06 0.87
N GLY A 59 -2.15 -5.10 1.23
CA GLY A 59 -3.23 -4.88 0.26
C GLY A 59 -3.15 -3.53 -0.48
N HIS A 60 -2.72 -2.44 0.19
CA HIS A 60 -2.52 -1.14 -0.48
C HIS A 60 -1.32 -1.20 -1.42
N LEU A 61 -0.22 -1.81 -0.99
CA LEU A 61 1.01 -1.89 -1.76
C LEU A 61 0.85 -2.75 -3.02
N VAL A 62 0.16 -3.88 -2.91
CA VAL A 62 -0.17 -4.74 -4.05
C VAL A 62 -1.09 -4.00 -5.02
N ALA A 63 -2.15 -3.36 -4.53
CA ALA A 63 -3.03 -2.58 -5.40
C ALA A 63 -2.28 -1.47 -6.17
N ALA A 64 -1.42 -0.71 -5.49
CA ALA A 64 -0.60 0.31 -6.14
C ALA A 64 0.36 -0.29 -7.19
N SER A 65 0.98 -1.43 -6.88
CA SER A 65 1.91 -2.12 -7.79
C SER A 65 1.21 -2.65 -9.03
N GLU A 66 0.05 -3.28 -8.87
CA GLU A 66 -0.73 -3.83 -9.98
C GLU A 66 -1.23 -2.72 -10.91
N VAL A 67 -1.78 -1.64 -10.34
CA VAL A 67 -2.21 -0.48 -11.12
C VAL A 67 -1.03 0.16 -11.84
N ALA A 68 0.13 0.30 -11.17
CA ALA A 68 1.34 0.82 -11.80
C ALA A 68 1.78 -0.03 -13.00
N SER A 69 1.71 -1.36 -12.88
CA SER A 69 2.06 -2.28 -13.95
C SER A 69 1.07 -2.18 -15.12
N VAL A 70 -0.24 -2.30 -14.84
CA VAL A 70 -1.30 -2.35 -15.87
C VAL A 70 -1.40 -1.04 -16.64
N PHE A 71 -1.28 0.09 -15.96
CA PHE A 71 -1.41 1.41 -16.58
C PHE A 71 -0.06 2.00 -16.98
N GLY A 72 1.06 1.28 -16.82
CA GLY A 72 2.39 1.79 -17.19
C GLY A 72 2.74 3.10 -16.47
N LEU A 73 2.46 3.17 -15.18
CA LEU A 73 2.74 4.35 -14.36
C LEU A 73 4.25 4.44 -14.07
N ASP A 74 4.77 5.65 -14.18
CA ASP A 74 6.16 5.96 -13.89
C ASP A 74 6.41 6.01 -12.36
N GLU A 75 5.40 6.44 -11.61
CA GLU A 75 5.43 6.60 -10.14
C GLU A 75 4.04 6.39 -9.55
N VAL A 76 3.96 5.91 -8.30
CA VAL A 76 2.75 5.99 -7.48
C VAL A 76 3.05 6.79 -6.21
N VAL A 77 2.37 7.92 -6.06
CA VAL A 77 2.40 8.74 -4.86
C VAL A 77 1.27 8.35 -3.92
N PHE A 78 1.64 7.93 -2.71
CA PHE A 78 0.69 7.67 -1.63
C PHE A 78 0.40 8.98 -0.91
N VAL A 79 -0.88 9.27 -0.69
CA VAL A 79 -1.33 10.51 -0.04
C VAL A 79 -2.13 10.16 1.22
N PRO A 80 -1.49 10.14 2.40
CA PRO A 80 -2.19 9.98 3.66
C PRO A 80 -3.14 11.16 3.87
N THR A 81 -4.42 10.91 4.12
CA THR A 81 -5.40 11.97 4.36
C THR A 81 -5.02 12.80 5.59
N GLY A 82 -5.26 14.12 5.58
CA GLY A 82 -5.15 15.00 6.75
C GLY A 82 -6.28 14.72 7.75
N GLU A 83 -7.23 15.65 7.85
CA GLU A 83 -8.48 15.45 8.59
C GLU A 83 -9.53 14.76 7.69
N PRO A 84 -9.86 13.46 7.90
CA PRO A 84 -10.80 12.77 7.02
C PRO A 84 -12.24 13.22 7.32
N TRP A 85 -12.83 13.99 6.41
CA TRP A 85 -14.19 14.54 6.53
C TRP A 85 -15.29 13.48 6.76
N HIS A 86 -15.11 12.27 6.23
CA HIS A 86 -16.05 11.15 6.32
C HIS A 86 -15.91 10.28 7.58
N LYS A 87 -14.94 10.52 8.47
CA LYS A 87 -14.65 9.64 9.62
C LYS A 87 -14.69 10.35 10.98
N SER A 88 -15.46 11.43 11.12
CA SER A 88 -15.62 12.18 12.38
C SER A 88 -16.09 11.35 13.59
N ALA A 89 -16.56 10.12 13.39
CA ALA A 89 -16.99 9.20 14.46
C ALA A 89 -15.95 8.12 14.84
N ARG A 90 -14.84 7.96 14.11
CA ARG A 90 -13.84 6.92 14.37
C ARG A 90 -12.54 7.56 14.86
N GLU A 91 -11.97 7.03 15.94
CA GLU A 91 -10.65 7.46 16.40
C GLU A 91 -9.61 7.04 15.34
N VAL A 92 -9.07 8.03 14.62
CA VAL A 92 -8.04 7.86 13.59
C VAL A 92 -6.71 8.29 14.20
N SER A 93 -5.66 7.51 13.97
CA SER A 93 -4.32 7.86 14.49
C SER A 93 -3.87 9.25 13.99
N PRO A 94 -3.04 9.97 14.78
CA PRO A 94 -2.50 11.26 14.36
C PRO A 94 -1.87 11.19 12.95
N PRO A 95 -2.08 12.22 12.10
CA PRO A 95 -1.61 12.21 10.70
C PRO A 95 -0.13 11.85 10.53
N GLU A 96 0.74 12.34 11.43
CA GLU A 96 2.17 12.03 11.38
C GLU A 96 2.49 10.55 11.53
N HIS A 97 1.78 9.81 12.40
CA HIS A 97 2.00 8.36 12.51
C HIS A 97 1.63 7.65 11.22
N ARG A 98 0.52 8.04 10.59
CA ARG A 98 0.04 7.45 9.33
C ARG A 98 0.98 7.78 8.17
N TYR A 99 1.49 9.02 8.12
CA TYR A 99 2.52 9.42 7.17
C TYR A 99 3.80 8.60 7.33
N LEU A 100 4.34 8.51 8.55
CA LEU A 100 5.58 7.77 8.80
C LEU A 100 5.44 6.28 8.52
N MET A 101 4.33 5.65 8.90
CA MET A 101 4.07 4.25 8.51
C MET A 101 3.99 4.09 6.99
N THR A 102 3.42 5.06 6.28
CA THR A 102 3.36 5.05 4.81
C THR A 102 4.76 5.18 4.21
N VAL A 103 5.61 6.08 4.71
CA VAL A 103 7.01 6.23 4.28
C VAL A 103 7.79 4.94 4.50
N ILE A 104 7.64 4.33 5.68
CA ILE A 104 8.30 3.05 5.99
C ILE A 104 7.85 1.94 5.04
N ALA A 105 6.55 1.86 4.76
CA ALA A 105 5.97 0.83 3.91
C ALA A 105 6.38 0.94 2.44
N THR A 106 6.65 2.14 1.94
CA THR A 106 6.98 2.39 0.53
C THR A 106 8.49 2.47 0.25
N ALA A 107 9.33 2.64 1.28
CA ALA A 107 10.77 2.87 1.14
C ALA A 107 11.53 1.82 0.31
N SER A 108 11.07 0.57 0.26
CA SER A 108 11.73 -0.49 -0.50
C SER A 108 11.38 -0.51 -1.99
N ASN A 109 10.39 0.27 -2.44
CA ASN A 109 9.97 0.32 -3.84
C ASN A 109 10.34 1.69 -4.46
N PRO A 110 11.27 1.73 -5.43
CA PRO A 110 11.75 3.00 -6.00
C PRO A 110 10.69 3.75 -6.81
N ARG A 111 9.57 3.12 -7.17
CA ARG A 111 8.45 3.79 -7.85
C ARG A 111 7.42 4.37 -6.89
N PHE A 112 7.53 4.09 -5.60
CA PHE A 112 6.58 4.55 -4.61
C PHE A 112 7.13 5.74 -3.84
N THR A 113 6.32 6.78 -3.74
CA THR A 113 6.63 7.99 -2.98
C THR A 113 5.47 8.32 -2.03
N VAL A 114 5.69 9.26 -1.11
CA VAL A 114 4.66 9.70 -0.17
C VAL A 114 4.57 11.21 -0.19
N SER A 115 3.37 11.74 -0.44
CA SER A 115 3.12 13.17 -0.41
C SER A 115 2.50 13.59 0.92
N ARG A 116 2.87 14.79 1.37
CA ARG A 116 2.33 15.45 2.56
C ARG A 116 1.20 16.44 2.25
N VAL A 117 0.83 16.57 0.98
CA VAL A 117 -0.13 17.57 0.49
C VAL A 117 -1.43 17.63 1.30
N ASP A 118 -1.98 16.48 1.71
CA ASP A 118 -3.22 16.43 2.47
C ASP A 118 -3.02 16.67 3.98
N ILE A 119 -1.89 16.24 4.56
CA ILE A 119 -1.64 16.38 6.00
C ILE A 119 -1.20 17.79 6.39
N ASP A 120 -0.54 18.50 5.47
CA ASP A 120 -0.08 19.87 5.71
C ASP A 120 -1.19 20.89 5.38
N ARG A 121 -2.28 20.47 4.71
CA ARG A 121 -3.44 21.32 4.40
C ARG A 121 -4.43 21.32 5.58
N PRO A 122 -4.83 22.51 6.09
CA PRO A 122 -5.76 22.59 7.21
C PRO A 122 -7.19 22.20 6.80
N GLY A 123 -7.92 21.60 7.74
CA GLY A 123 -9.34 21.29 7.58
C GLY A 123 -9.62 20.00 6.79
N PRO A 124 -10.90 19.79 6.40
CA PRO A 124 -11.35 18.54 5.80
C PRO A 124 -10.65 18.23 4.48
N THR A 125 -10.18 16.99 4.34
CA THR A 125 -9.53 16.49 3.12
C THR A 125 -10.55 16.03 2.08
N TYR A 126 -10.57 16.65 0.89
CA TYR A 126 -11.35 16.18 -0.25
C TYR A 126 -10.44 15.81 -1.41
N THR A 127 -10.79 14.74 -2.14
CA THR A 127 -10.00 14.26 -3.29
C THR A 127 -9.78 15.33 -4.36
N ILE A 128 -10.75 16.23 -4.57
CA ILE A 128 -10.63 17.33 -5.54
C ILE A 128 -9.45 18.24 -5.17
N ASP A 129 -9.32 18.57 -3.89
CA ASP A 129 -8.26 19.45 -3.39
C ASP A 129 -6.90 18.73 -3.48
N THR A 130 -6.86 17.42 -3.17
CA THR A 130 -5.66 16.58 -3.37
C THR A 130 -5.18 16.60 -4.83
N LEU A 131 -6.08 16.41 -5.79
CA LEU A 131 -5.72 16.36 -7.21
C LEU A 131 -5.31 17.73 -7.75
N ARG A 132 -5.92 18.82 -7.28
CA ARG A 132 -5.52 20.20 -7.64
C ARG A 132 -4.11 20.52 -7.17
N ASP A 133 -3.80 20.23 -5.90
CA ASP A 133 -2.47 20.54 -5.35
C ASP A 133 -1.37 19.68 -6.01
N LEU A 134 -1.67 18.41 -6.35
CA LEU A 134 -0.77 17.57 -7.12
C LEU A 134 -0.60 18.05 -8.57
N ARG A 135 -1.66 18.54 -9.20
CA ARG A 135 -1.61 19.17 -10.53
C ARG A 135 -0.75 20.43 -10.51
N GLU A 136 -0.86 21.25 -9.48
CA GLU A 136 -0.06 22.47 -9.32
C GLU A 136 1.44 22.14 -9.18
N SER A 137 1.77 21.15 -8.34
CA SER A 137 3.17 20.73 -8.15
C SER A 137 3.74 19.91 -9.31
N ARG A 138 2.88 19.27 -10.12
CA ARG A 138 3.26 18.41 -11.26
C ARG A 138 2.37 18.69 -12.49
N PRO A 139 2.49 19.88 -13.10
CA PRO A 139 1.55 20.35 -14.13
C PRO A 139 1.50 19.47 -15.37
N ASP A 140 2.63 18.88 -15.76
CA ASP A 140 2.76 18.05 -16.97
C ASP A 140 2.40 16.57 -16.74
N ALA A 141 2.13 16.15 -15.51
CA ALA A 141 1.84 14.75 -15.20
C ALA A 141 0.41 14.37 -15.61
N GLU A 142 0.23 13.19 -16.16
CA GLU A 142 -1.08 12.55 -16.30
C GLU A 142 -1.41 11.84 -15.00
N LEU A 143 -2.53 12.18 -14.36
CA LEU A 143 -2.90 11.65 -13.04
C LEU A 143 -3.83 10.45 -13.17
N PHE A 144 -3.53 9.41 -12.40
CA PHE A 144 -4.36 8.20 -12.25
C PHE A 144 -4.75 8.07 -10.79
N PHE A 145 -6.00 8.38 -10.42
CA PHE A 145 -6.46 8.28 -9.05
C PHE A 145 -6.84 6.84 -8.70
N ILE A 146 -6.15 6.24 -7.74
CA ILE A 146 -6.29 4.85 -7.35
C ILE A 146 -7.08 4.77 -6.05
N THR A 147 -8.20 4.04 -6.05
CA THR A 147 -9.01 3.86 -4.86
C THR A 147 -9.71 2.50 -4.84
N GLY A 148 -10.09 2.05 -3.66
CA GLY A 148 -10.86 0.81 -3.51
C GLY A 148 -12.25 0.92 -4.12
N ALA A 149 -12.73 -0.21 -4.61
CA ALA A 149 -14.11 -0.47 -5.04
C ALA A 149 -15.18 0.23 -4.19
N ASP A 150 -15.14 0.04 -2.87
CA ASP A 150 -16.15 0.58 -1.96
C ASP A 150 -16.19 2.12 -1.94
N ALA A 151 -15.02 2.76 -2.02
CA ALA A 151 -14.91 4.21 -2.08
C ALA A 151 -15.34 4.73 -3.46
N MET A 152 -14.98 4.01 -4.52
CA MET A 152 -15.39 4.30 -5.90
C MET A 152 -16.91 4.21 -6.08
N ALA A 153 -17.59 3.28 -5.41
CA ALA A 153 -19.04 3.14 -5.47
C ALA A 153 -19.79 4.38 -4.95
N GLN A 154 -19.13 5.20 -4.11
CA GLN A 154 -19.67 6.44 -3.56
C GLN A 154 -19.17 7.69 -4.30
N ILE A 155 -18.50 7.55 -5.45
CA ILE A 155 -17.84 8.67 -6.13
C ILE A 155 -18.79 9.80 -6.52
N LEU A 156 -20.06 9.48 -6.82
CA LEU A 156 -21.08 10.48 -7.15
C LEU A 156 -21.42 11.43 -5.99
N SER A 157 -21.11 11.04 -4.74
CA SER A 157 -21.29 11.90 -3.57
C SER A 157 -20.07 12.77 -3.28
N TRP A 158 -19.00 12.69 -4.08
CA TRP A 158 -17.77 13.43 -3.81
C TRP A 158 -17.93 14.89 -4.20
N LYS A 159 -17.28 15.75 -3.41
CA LYS A 159 -17.24 17.19 -3.64
C LYS A 159 -16.67 17.48 -5.04
N ASP A 160 -17.34 18.34 -5.80
CA ASP A 160 -16.94 18.82 -7.12
C ASP A 160 -16.70 17.69 -8.15
N ILE A 161 -17.54 16.66 -8.12
CA ILE A 161 -17.41 15.45 -8.96
C ILE A 161 -17.25 15.73 -10.46
N GLN A 162 -17.88 16.77 -11.00
CA GLN A 162 -17.75 17.10 -12.42
C GLN A 162 -16.33 17.52 -12.80
N GLU A 163 -15.61 18.17 -11.88
CA GLU A 163 -14.24 18.59 -12.10
C GLU A 163 -13.24 17.46 -11.89
N LEU A 164 -13.53 16.52 -10.97
CA LEU A 164 -12.68 15.35 -10.71
C LEU A 164 -12.30 14.59 -11.99
N TRP A 165 -13.29 14.36 -12.86
CA TRP A 165 -13.13 13.71 -14.16
C TRP A 165 -12.11 14.40 -15.08
N SER A 166 -11.98 15.72 -14.99
CA SER A 166 -11.00 16.47 -15.78
C SER A 166 -9.59 16.42 -15.20
N LEU A 167 -9.45 16.07 -13.91
CA LEU A 167 -8.18 16.09 -13.21
C LEU A 167 -7.45 14.76 -13.23
N ALA A 168 -8.13 13.62 -13.35
CA ALA A 168 -7.50 12.32 -13.32
C ALA A 168 -8.33 11.23 -14.01
N HIS A 169 -7.64 10.19 -14.47
CA HIS A 169 -8.24 8.89 -14.77
C HIS A 169 -8.47 8.11 -13.48
N PHE A 170 -9.67 7.57 -13.25
CA PHE A 170 -10.02 6.90 -12.01
C PHE A 170 -9.86 5.38 -12.14
N VAL A 171 -9.15 4.78 -11.20
CA VAL A 171 -8.90 3.33 -11.15
C VAL A 171 -9.49 2.78 -9.86
N GLY A 172 -10.61 2.06 -9.99
CA GLY A 172 -11.26 1.34 -8.91
C GLY A 172 -10.68 -0.06 -8.77
N VAL A 173 -9.99 -0.34 -7.66
CA VAL A 173 -9.43 -1.67 -7.41
C VAL A 173 -10.44 -2.57 -6.68
N THR A 174 -10.72 -3.74 -7.23
CA THR A 174 -11.62 -4.75 -6.66
C THR A 174 -10.84 -5.99 -6.22
N ARG A 175 -11.46 -6.79 -5.34
CA ARG A 175 -11.00 -8.13 -5.00
C ARG A 175 -11.78 -9.14 -5.84
N PRO A 176 -11.22 -10.34 -6.12
CA PRO A 176 -11.95 -11.41 -6.80
C PRO A 176 -13.32 -11.66 -6.19
N GLY A 177 -14.34 -11.65 -7.05
CA GLY A 177 -15.75 -11.84 -6.66
C GLY A 177 -16.51 -10.57 -6.25
N HIS A 178 -15.86 -9.39 -6.25
CA HIS A 178 -16.54 -8.10 -6.06
C HIS A 178 -16.71 -7.39 -7.41
N VAL A 179 -17.95 -7.36 -7.90
CA VAL A 179 -18.29 -6.69 -9.17
C VAL A 179 -18.70 -5.26 -8.86
N LEU A 180 -17.90 -4.29 -9.32
CA LEU A 180 -18.44 -2.93 -9.51
C LEU A 180 -19.09 -2.85 -10.89
N GLU A 181 -20.24 -2.19 -10.95
CA GLU A 181 -20.82 -1.81 -12.23
C GLU A 181 -19.91 -0.77 -12.90
N ASN A 182 -19.62 -0.98 -14.18
CA ASN A 182 -18.93 0.01 -14.97
C ASN A 182 -19.81 1.27 -15.06
N MET A 183 -19.25 2.43 -14.70
CA MET A 183 -19.96 3.72 -14.80
C MET A 183 -20.23 4.15 -16.25
N GLY A 184 -19.75 3.40 -17.24
CA GLY A 184 -19.95 3.69 -18.66
C GLY A 184 -19.17 4.91 -19.13
N ARG A 185 -18.02 5.19 -18.50
CA ARG A 185 -17.14 6.31 -18.83
C ARG A 185 -15.75 5.82 -19.20
N ASP A 186 -15.10 6.54 -20.10
CA ASP A 186 -13.75 6.22 -20.57
C ASP A 186 -12.64 6.60 -19.58
N ASP A 187 -12.92 7.56 -18.69
CA ASP A 187 -12.03 8.06 -17.63
C ASP A 187 -12.12 7.26 -16.32
N VAL A 188 -12.80 6.11 -16.35
CA VAL A 188 -12.92 5.19 -15.22
C VAL A 188 -12.54 3.78 -15.68
N SER A 189 -11.71 3.11 -14.89
CA SER A 189 -11.37 1.70 -15.08
C SER A 189 -11.51 0.93 -13.79
N LEU A 190 -11.95 -0.32 -13.90
CA LEU A 190 -11.96 -1.27 -12.80
C LEU A 190 -10.83 -2.27 -13.00
N LEU A 191 -10.03 -2.48 -11.96
CA LEU A 191 -8.95 -3.45 -11.98
C LEU A 191 -9.13 -4.42 -10.82
N GLU A 192 -9.31 -5.71 -11.16
CA GLU A 192 -9.21 -6.77 -10.16
C GLU A 192 -7.73 -6.98 -9.82
N VAL A 193 -7.39 -6.90 -8.53
CA VAL A 193 -6.04 -7.15 -8.02
C VAL A 193 -6.02 -8.47 -7.25
N PRO A 194 -4.86 -9.14 -7.11
CA PRO A 194 -4.76 -10.39 -6.36
C PRO A 194 -5.42 -10.29 -4.99
N ALA A 195 -6.22 -11.30 -4.63
CA ALA A 195 -7.02 -11.30 -3.41
C ALA A 195 -6.16 -11.17 -2.14
N MET A 196 -6.03 -9.96 -1.63
CA MET A 196 -5.56 -9.72 -0.26
C MET A 196 -6.75 -9.25 0.56
N ALA A 197 -7.36 -10.16 1.29
CA ALA A 197 -8.45 -9.85 2.21
C ALA A 197 -7.94 -9.18 3.49
N ILE A 198 -7.16 -8.10 3.35
CA ILE A 198 -6.58 -7.34 4.44
C ILE A 198 -7.34 -6.02 4.56
N SER A 199 -7.63 -5.60 5.78
CA SER A 199 -8.15 -4.27 6.05
C SER A 199 -7.41 -3.63 7.22
N SER A 200 -7.27 -2.31 7.19
CA SER A 200 -6.70 -1.58 8.33
C SER A 200 -7.54 -1.77 9.60
N THR A 201 -8.86 -1.94 9.48
CA THR A 201 -9.75 -2.21 10.63
C THR A 201 -9.35 -3.49 11.35
N ASP A 202 -9.26 -4.58 10.59
CA ASP A 202 -8.85 -5.90 11.09
C ASP A 202 -7.41 -5.86 11.65
N CYS A 203 -6.50 -5.08 11.06
CA CYS A 203 -5.17 -4.86 11.65
C CYS A 203 -5.22 -4.17 13.02
N ARG A 204 -6.07 -3.14 13.20
CA ARG A 204 -6.21 -2.45 14.49
C ARG A 204 -6.85 -3.35 15.55
N GLU A 205 -7.88 -4.09 15.17
CA GLU A 205 -8.57 -5.04 16.06
C GLU A 205 -7.60 -6.12 16.56
N ARG A 206 -6.79 -6.71 15.66
CA ARG A 206 -5.73 -7.65 16.06
C ARG A 206 -4.76 -7.07 17.08
N VAL A 207 -4.24 -5.86 16.84
CA VAL A 207 -3.30 -5.23 17.77
C VAL A 207 -3.96 -4.97 19.13
N ALA A 208 -5.23 -4.54 19.15
CA ALA A 208 -5.98 -4.34 20.39
C ALA A 208 -6.16 -5.64 21.18
N ASP A 209 -6.35 -6.76 20.48
CA ASP A 209 -6.52 -8.10 21.05
C ASP A 209 -5.18 -8.81 21.37
N GLY A 210 -4.04 -8.15 21.12
CA GLY A 210 -2.71 -8.75 21.30
C GLY A 210 -2.35 -9.81 20.25
N GLU A 211 -3.10 -9.86 19.15
CA GLU A 211 -2.85 -10.72 18.01
C GLU A 211 -1.79 -10.13 17.05
N PRO A 212 -1.02 -10.99 16.36
CA PRO A 212 0.01 -10.53 15.44
C PRO A 212 -0.57 -9.91 14.16
N VAL A 213 0.12 -8.87 13.65
CA VAL A 213 -0.11 -8.29 12.31
C VAL A 213 1.02 -8.57 11.32
N TRP A 214 1.93 -9.49 11.68
CA TRP A 214 3.01 -9.96 10.80
C TRP A 214 2.45 -10.46 9.48
N TYR A 215 3.11 -10.10 8.38
CA TYR A 215 2.72 -10.41 6.99
C TYR A 215 1.39 -9.79 6.52
N LEU A 216 0.68 -9.04 7.37
CA LEU A 216 -0.45 -8.19 6.95
C LEU A 216 0.03 -6.79 6.58
N VAL A 217 1.00 -6.29 7.34
CA VAL A 217 1.69 -5.01 7.12
C VAL A 217 3.19 -5.25 6.95
N PRO A 218 3.94 -4.34 6.31
CA PRO A 218 5.40 -4.46 6.22
C PRO A 218 6.08 -4.51 7.58
N ASP A 219 7.20 -5.23 7.70
CA ASP A 219 7.93 -5.43 8.96
C ASP A 219 8.26 -4.11 9.69
N GLY A 220 8.68 -3.09 8.96
CA GLY A 220 8.96 -1.77 9.53
C GLY A 220 7.71 -1.10 10.13
N VAL A 221 6.53 -1.37 9.57
CA VAL A 221 5.25 -0.90 10.12
C VAL A 221 4.88 -1.68 11.38
N VAL A 222 5.12 -3.00 11.42
CA VAL A 222 4.95 -3.81 12.66
C VAL A 222 5.80 -3.23 13.79
N GLN A 223 7.08 -2.97 13.53
CA GLN A 223 8.01 -2.41 14.50
C GLN A 223 7.58 -1.00 14.94
N TYR A 224 7.09 -0.18 14.01
CA TYR A 224 6.62 1.17 14.31
C TYR A 224 5.38 1.16 15.22
N ILE A 225 4.39 0.31 14.91
CA ILE A 225 3.18 0.12 15.74
C ILE A 225 3.58 -0.27 17.16
N ALA A 226 4.44 -1.28 17.31
CA ALA A 226 4.89 -1.75 18.60
C ALA A 226 5.67 -0.68 19.40
N LYS A 227 6.59 0.02 18.73
CA LYS A 227 7.42 1.06 19.36
C LYS A 227 6.61 2.23 19.90
N HIS A 228 5.52 2.59 19.22
CA HIS A 228 4.69 3.74 19.56
C HIS A 228 3.40 3.36 20.30
N GLY A 229 3.19 2.08 20.61
CA GLY A 229 1.97 1.62 21.30
C GLY A 229 0.69 1.94 20.53
N LEU A 230 0.74 1.97 19.19
CA LEU A 230 -0.44 2.30 18.39
C LEU A 230 -1.46 1.17 18.46
N TYR A 231 -2.75 1.53 18.52
CA TYR A 231 -3.89 0.60 18.49
C TYR A 231 -4.04 -0.33 19.70
N ALA A 232 -3.17 -0.26 20.71
CA ALA A 232 -3.32 -1.05 21.92
C ALA A 232 -4.52 -0.57 22.75
N ALA A 233 -5.19 -1.49 23.45
CA ALA A 233 -6.36 -1.18 24.27
C ALA A 233 -6.09 -0.11 25.37
N GLU A 234 -4.85 -0.05 25.89
CA GLU A 234 -4.44 0.95 26.90
C GLU A 234 -4.27 2.36 26.31
N SER A 235 -3.95 2.47 25.01
CA SER A 235 -3.73 3.76 24.32
C SER A 235 -5.02 4.57 24.15
N GLN A 236 -6.19 3.93 24.30
CA GLN A 236 -7.51 4.58 24.31
C GLN A 236 -7.90 5.13 25.69
N HIS A 237 -7.20 4.76 26.77
CA HIS A 237 -7.50 5.17 28.15
C HIS A 237 -6.55 6.24 28.72
N ALA A 238 -5.45 6.58 28.05
CA ALA A 238 -4.45 7.53 28.55
C ALA A 238 -4.81 9.03 28.35
N LYS A 239 -6.10 9.37 28.24
CA LYS A 239 -6.58 10.75 28.45
C LYS A 239 -7.15 10.87 29.86
N GLU A 240 -6.30 11.28 30.80
CA GLU A 240 -6.72 11.65 32.15
C GLU A 240 -7.84 12.71 32.13
N PRO A 241 -8.81 12.65 33.06
CA PRO A 241 -9.85 13.66 33.18
C PRO A 241 -9.23 14.96 33.67
N ALA A 242 -9.57 16.07 33.01
CA ALA A 242 -9.27 17.40 33.49
C ALA A 242 -9.83 17.55 34.92
N THR A 243 -8.94 17.74 35.89
CA THR A 243 -9.30 18.09 37.25
C THR A 243 -9.99 19.45 37.24
N SER A 244 -11.31 19.47 37.42
CA SER A 244 -12.03 20.69 37.77
C SER A 244 -11.81 20.96 39.25
N GLU A 245 -11.00 21.97 39.56
CA GLU A 245 -11.01 22.58 40.89
C GLU A 245 -12.38 23.21 41.16
N PRO A 246 -12.94 23.08 42.37
CA PRO A 246 -14.14 23.81 42.73
C PRO A 246 -13.77 25.26 43.04
N VAL A 247 -14.39 26.19 42.33
CA VAL A 247 -14.40 27.61 42.73
C VAL A 247 -15.24 27.72 43.99
N ALA A 248 -14.60 28.17 45.08
CA ALA A 248 -15.25 28.57 46.32
C ALA A 248 -15.90 29.96 46.20
#